data_AF-A0A0K8PBX2-F1
#
_entry.id   AF-A0A0K8PBX2-F1
#
_cell.length_a   1.000
_cell.length_b   1.000
_cell.length_c   1.000
_cell.angle_alpha   90.00
_cell.angle_beta   90.00
_cell.angle_gamma   90.00
#
_symmetry.space_group_name_H-M   'P 1'
#
loop_
_entity.id
_entity.type
_entity.pdbx_description
1 polymer ?
#
loop_
_entity_poly.entity_id
_entity_poly.type
_entity_poly.pdbx_seq_one_letter_code
_entity_poly.pdbx_strand_id
1 'polypeptide(L)'
;MTEAIWIPGVNCDVILKHRNHADLPLILHKIPSDLDGPRVRIHYEVYWPDSNSVNLEPIEVRHLWFTILIADRMLCPDGSWYMLSSNEIQKRLNAILLEKTNIRLTTRTGTIQGLCCEEHAVIHTIYQQAEKLEIHLTTRVMVDIPLESTESLWLETEELRSTWGAAIWG
;
A
#
# COMPACT_ATOMS: atom_id res chain seq x y z
N MET A 1 -26.08 -13.41 -8.40
CA MET A 1 -25.05 -12.44 -8.82
C MET A 1 -23.72 -13.08 -8.49
N THR A 2 -22.92 -13.44 -9.49
CA THR A 2 -21.55 -13.92 -9.27
C THR A 2 -20.73 -12.77 -8.71
N GLU A 3 -20.13 -12.93 -7.54
CA GLU A 3 -19.18 -11.95 -7.00
C GLU A 3 -18.09 -11.71 -8.05
N ALA A 4 -17.84 -10.44 -8.38
CA ALA A 4 -16.76 -10.08 -9.28
C ALA A 4 -15.44 -10.55 -8.67
N ILE A 5 -14.70 -11.39 -9.40
CA ILE A 5 -13.37 -11.84 -8.96
C ILE A 5 -12.40 -10.68 -9.17
N TRP A 6 -11.83 -10.16 -8.08
CA TRP A 6 -10.82 -9.10 -8.13
C TRP A 6 -9.43 -9.69 -8.32
N ILE A 7 -8.69 -9.15 -9.28
CA ILE A 7 -7.37 -9.59 -9.70
C ILE A 7 -6.44 -8.35 -9.74
N PRO A 8 -5.49 -8.25 -8.78
CA PRO A 8 -4.52 -7.17 -8.76
C PRO A 8 -3.72 -7.08 -10.06
N GLY A 9 -3.53 -5.85 -10.56
CA GLY A 9 -2.90 -5.56 -11.85
C GLY A 9 -3.79 -5.76 -13.07
N VAL A 10 -5.04 -6.20 -12.90
CA VAL A 10 -6.02 -6.35 -14.00
C VAL A 10 -7.23 -5.45 -13.76
N ASN A 11 -8.09 -5.80 -12.80
CA ASN A 11 -9.31 -5.03 -12.51
C ASN A 11 -9.25 -4.28 -11.16
N CYS A 12 -8.12 -4.33 -10.47
CA CYS A 12 -7.76 -3.41 -9.39
C CYS A 12 -6.23 -3.28 -9.33
N ASP A 13 -5.70 -2.28 -8.64
CA ASP A 13 -4.24 -2.15 -8.48
C ASP A 13 -3.74 -3.03 -7.32
N VAL A 14 -4.45 -2.98 -6.19
CA VAL A 14 -4.16 -3.77 -5.00
C VAL A 14 -5.46 -4.21 -4.33
N ILE A 15 -5.38 -5.20 -3.43
CA ILE A 15 -6.48 -5.60 -2.57
C ILE A 15 -6.01 -5.52 -1.11
N LEU A 16 -6.69 -4.68 -0.33
CA LEU A 16 -6.52 -4.61 1.11
C LEU A 16 -7.42 -5.65 1.78
N LYS A 17 -6.87 -6.46 2.68
CA LYS A 17 -7.59 -7.57 3.32
C LYS A 17 -7.40 -7.56 4.82
N HIS A 18 -8.42 -8.00 5.53
CA HIS A 18 -8.36 -8.37 6.93
C HIS A 18 -9.35 -9.50 7.18
N ARG A 19 -9.02 -10.44 8.08
CA ARG A 19 -9.83 -11.66 8.30
C ARG A 19 -11.29 -11.39 8.71
N ASN A 20 -11.57 -10.23 9.30
CA ASN A 20 -12.89 -9.87 9.81
C ASN A 20 -13.75 -9.11 8.77
N HIS A 21 -13.18 -8.74 7.63
CA HIS A 21 -13.82 -7.85 6.66
C HIS A 21 -13.79 -8.45 5.26
N ALA A 22 -14.73 -8.04 4.42
CA ALA A 22 -14.67 -8.37 3.00
C ALA A 22 -13.44 -7.73 2.36
N ASP A 23 -12.84 -8.42 1.39
CA ASP A 23 -11.73 -7.91 0.60
C ASP A 23 -12.09 -6.54 -0.02
N LEU A 24 -11.16 -5.60 0.07
CA LEU A 24 -11.28 -4.28 -0.49
C LEU A 24 -10.29 -4.11 -1.65
N PRO A 25 -10.72 -4.33 -2.90
CA PRO A 25 -9.95 -3.88 -4.06
C PRO A 25 -9.80 -2.36 -3.99
N LEU A 26 -8.69 -1.84 -4.51
CA LEU A 26 -8.38 -0.42 -4.50
C LEU A 26 -7.76 -0.01 -5.84
N ILE A 27 -8.09 1.22 -6.24
CA ILE A 27 -7.44 1.92 -7.35
C ILE A 27 -6.45 2.92 -6.74
N LEU A 28 -5.19 2.80 -7.14
CA LEU A 28 -4.13 3.68 -6.67
C LEU A 28 -4.06 4.92 -7.56
N HIS A 29 -3.81 6.06 -6.94
CA HIS A 29 -3.62 7.31 -7.65
C HIS A 29 -2.37 7.23 -8.53
N LYS A 30 -2.54 7.46 -9.84
CA LYS A 30 -1.41 7.57 -10.78
C LYS A 30 -0.82 8.98 -10.72
N ILE A 31 0.48 9.07 -10.50
CA ILE A 31 1.19 10.35 -10.52
C ILE A 31 1.36 10.76 -11.99
N PRO A 32 0.86 11.94 -12.43
CA PRO A 32 0.90 12.31 -13.85
C PRO A 32 2.31 12.41 -14.45
N SER A 33 3.29 12.79 -13.64
CA SER A 33 4.71 12.85 -14.05
C SER A 33 5.39 11.48 -14.08
N ASP A 34 4.75 10.44 -13.54
CA ASP A 34 5.29 9.09 -13.42
C ASP A 34 4.16 8.06 -13.49
N LEU A 35 3.67 7.83 -14.72
CA LEU A 35 2.53 6.95 -14.97
C LEU A 35 2.84 5.47 -14.71
N ASP A 36 4.11 5.10 -14.84
CA ASP A 36 4.62 3.73 -14.74
C ASP A 36 5.37 3.46 -13.42
N GLY A 37 5.56 4.50 -12.60
CA GLY A 37 6.27 4.42 -11.33
C GLY A 37 5.62 3.53 -10.26
N PRO A 38 6.40 3.16 -9.22
CA PRO A 38 5.94 2.31 -8.15
C PRO A 38 4.81 2.99 -7.35
N ARG A 39 3.65 2.33 -7.29
CA ARG A 39 2.46 2.86 -6.60
C ARG A 39 2.38 2.49 -5.12
N VAL A 40 3.14 1.47 -4.72
CA VAL A 40 3.37 1.10 -3.31
C VAL A 40 4.86 1.29 -3.05
N ARG A 41 5.18 2.29 -2.24
CA ARG A 41 6.54 2.59 -1.79
C ARG A 41 6.83 1.76 -0.55
N ILE A 42 7.99 1.13 -0.49
CA ILE A 42 8.42 0.35 0.68
C ILE A 42 9.76 0.89 1.14
N HIS A 43 9.84 1.28 2.41
CA HIS A 43 11.07 1.70 3.07
C HIS A 43 11.39 0.71 4.20
N TYR A 44 12.67 0.42 4.38
CA TYR A 44 13.16 -0.50 5.40
C TYR A 44 14.00 0.27 6.41
N GLU A 45 13.66 0.12 7.68
CA GLU A 45 14.33 0.76 8.81
C GLU A 45 14.79 -0.30 9.81
N VAL A 46 15.95 -0.06 10.42
CA VAL A 46 16.51 -0.89 11.49
C VAL A 46 16.74 -0.02 12.71
N TYR A 47 16.00 -0.29 13.77
CA TYR A 47 16.14 0.40 15.04
C TYR A 47 17.07 -0.38 15.95
N TRP A 48 18.22 0.20 16.26
CA TRP A 48 19.12 -0.35 17.26
C TRP A 48 18.59 -0.01 18.66
N PRO A 49 18.50 -1.00 19.54
CA PRO A 49 18.07 -0.74 20.90
C PRO A 49 19.10 0.13 21.64
N ASP A 50 18.62 1.00 22.51
CA ASP A 50 19.49 1.78 23.39
C ASP A 50 20.36 0.87 24.26
N SER A 51 21.53 1.37 24.69
CA SER A 51 22.49 0.61 25.51
C SER A 51 21.92 0.11 26.85
N ASN A 52 20.79 0.64 27.29
CA ASN A 52 20.09 0.24 28.51
C ASN A 52 18.85 -0.62 28.25
N SER A 53 18.57 -0.97 26.99
CA SER A 53 17.44 -1.82 26.61
C SER A 53 17.67 -3.26 27.06
N VAL A 54 16.60 -3.89 27.57
CA VAL A 54 16.59 -5.32 27.91
C VAL A 54 16.75 -6.18 26.65
N ASN A 55 16.30 -5.68 25.50
CA ASN A 55 16.42 -6.36 24.23
C ASN A 55 17.59 -5.76 23.45
N LEU A 56 18.59 -6.59 23.12
CA LEU A 56 19.83 -6.18 22.45
C LEU A 56 19.79 -6.43 20.94
N GLU A 57 18.74 -7.09 20.44
CA GLU A 57 18.59 -7.35 19.01
C GLU A 57 18.02 -6.13 18.28
N PRO A 58 18.50 -5.84 17.06
CA PRO A 58 17.95 -4.78 16.23
C PRO A 58 16.50 -5.09 15.86
N ILE A 59 15.65 -4.07 15.85
CA ILE A 59 14.25 -4.19 15.43
C ILE A 59 14.17 -3.74 13.98
N GLU A 60 13.90 -4.71 13.11
CA GLU A 60 13.67 -4.45 11.69
C GLU A 60 12.20 -4.13 11.42
N VAL A 61 11.95 -3.04 10.71
CA VAL A 61 10.60 -2.58 10.36
C VAL A 61 10.56 -2.19 8.89
N ARG A 62 9.47 -2.55 8.21
CA ARG A 62 9.15 -2.07 6.87
C ARG A 62 7.98 -1.13 6.95
N HIS A 63 8.08 -0.01 6.24
CA HIS A 63 7.06 1.00 6.10
C HIS A 63 6.57 0.99 4.66
N LEU A 64 5.25 0.98 4.47
CA LEU A 64 4.59 0.92 3.18
C LEU A 64 3.72 2.17 3.01
N TRP A 65 3.88 2.87 1.89
CA TRP A 65 3.03 4.00 1.52
C TRP A 65 2.40 3.79 0.16
N PHE A 66 1.11 4.05 0.06
CA PHE A 66 0.41 4.09 -1.22
C PHE A 66 -0.74 5.08 -1.15
N THR A 67 -1.03 5.76 -2.26
CA THR A 67 -2.14 6.71 -2.32
C THR A 67 -3.31 6.07 -3.06
N ILE A 68 -4.45 5.96 -2.39
CA ILE A 68 -5.68 5.50 -3.04
C ILE A 68 -6.44 6.67 -3.65
N LEU A 69 -7.11 6.42 -4.76
CA LEU A 69 -8.08 7.33 -5.35
C LEU A 69 -9.49 6.89 -4.94
N ILE A 70 -10.32 7.82 -4.48
CA ILE A 70 -11.73 7.59 -4.20
C ILE A 70 -12.54 8.60 -5.00
N ALA A 71 -13.40 8.12 -5.90
CA ALA A 71 -14.35 8.94 -6.64
C ALA A 71 -15.58 8.10 -7.01
N ASP A 72 -16.71 8.75 -7.30
CA ASP A 72 -17.94 8.04 -7.72
C ASP A 72 -17.82 7.35 -9.08
N ARG A 73 -16.87 7.77 -9.90
CA ARG A 73 -16.57 7.19 -11.21
C ARG A 73 -15.07 6.98 -11.35
N MET A 74 -14.64 5.73 -11.23
CA MET A 74 -13.25 5.33 -11.41
C MET A 74 -13.16 4.24 -12.46
N LEU A 75 -12.03 4.23 -13.18
CA LEU A 75 -11.69 3.14 -14.08
C LEU A 75 -10.70 2.20 -13.41
N CYS A 76 -10.93 0.92 -13.60
CA CYS A 76 -9.98 -0.14 -13.29
C CYS A 76 -8.76 -0.08 -14.23
N PRO A 77 -7.65 -0.77 -13.92
CA PRO A 77 -6.48 -0.80 -14.81
C PRO A 77 -6.78 -1.35 -16.22
N ASP A 78 -7.71 -2.30 -16.33
CA ASP A 78 -8.20 -2.86 -17.61
C ASP A 78 -9.17 -1.94 -18.38
N GLY A 79 -9.49 -0.76 -17.84
CA GLY A 79 -10.40 0.21 -18.45
C GLY A 79 -11.89 -0.04 -18.19
N SER A 80 -12.25 -1.08 -17.42
CA SER A 80 -13.62 -1.29 -16.95
C SER A 80 -14.03 -0.28 -15.87
N TRP A 81 -15.34 -0.12 -15.66
CA TRP A 81 -15.84 0.72 -14.58
C TRP A 81 -15.68 0.04 -13.22
N TYR A 82 -15.14 0.78 -12.26
CA TYR A 82 -15.04 0.33 -10.88
C TYR A 82 -16.42 0.22 -10.23
N MET A 83 -16.68 -0.90 -9.55
CA MET A 83 -18.05 -1.27 -9.14
C MET A 83 -18.45 -0.77 -7.74
N LEU A 84 -17.50 -0.37 -6.90
CA LEU A 84 -17.80 0.13 -5.55
C LEU A 84 -17.97 1.65 -5.57
N SER A 85 -18.98 2.14 -4.85
CA SER A 85 -19.17 3.58 -4.64
C SER A 85 -18.13 4.16 -3.69
N SER A 86 -17.90 5.47 -3.77
CA SER A 86 -17.00 6.21 -2.88
C SER A 86 -17.28 5.91 -1.39
N ASN A 87 -18.54 5.97 -0.98
CA ASN A 87 -18.99 5.67 0.39
C ASN A 87 -18.68 4.22 0.82
N GLU A 88 -18.87 3.24 -0.08
CA GLU A 88 -18.57 1.84 0.23
C GLU A 88 -17.06 1.62 0.40
N ILE A 89 -16.24 2.27 -0.42
CA ILE A 89 -14.78 2.24 -0.30
C ILE A 89 -14.36 2.82 1.05
N GLN A 90 -14.82 4.03 1.39
CA GLN A 90 -14.48 4.69 2.66
C GLN A 90 -14.90 3.85 3.87
N LYS A 91 -16.12 3.30 3.85
CA LYS A 91 -16.64 2.47 4.94
C LYS A 91 -15.79 1.22 5.16
N ARG A 92 -15.47 0.49 4.09
CA ARG A 92 -14.65 -0.74 4.18
C ARG A 92 -13.20 -0.43 4.55
N LEU A 93 -12.63 0.63 3.98
CA LEU A 93 -11.28 1.07 4.29
C LEU A 93 -11.16 1.38 5.78
N ASN A 94 -12.05 2.21 6.31
CA ASN A 94 -12.06 2.54 7.73
C ASN A 94 -12.24 1.30 8.60
N ALA A 95 -13.15 0.39 8.24
CA ALA A 95 -13.35 -0.86 8.99
C ALA A 95 -12.08 -1.72 9.05
N ILE A 96 -11.36 -1.86 7.94
CA ILE A 96 -10.09 -2.60 7.89
C ILE A 96 -8.99 -1.89 8.68
N LEU A 97 -8.82 -0.58 8.49
CA LEU A 97 -7.74 0.18 9.16
C LEU A 97 -7.93 0.24 10.68
N LEU A 98 -9.19 0.24 11.16
CA LEU A 98 -9.51 0.22 12.60
C LEU A 98 -9.10 -1.07 13.32
N GLU A 99 -8.84 -2.16 12.60
CA GLU A 99 -8.32 -3.40 13.19
C GLU A 99 -6.84 -3.27 13.62
N LYS A 100 -6.15 -2.25 13.07
CA LYS A 100 -4.76 -1.84 13.38
C LYS A 100 -3.66 -2.88 13.14
N THR A 101 -3.98 -4.16 13.03
CA THR A 101 -3.00 -5.26 12.95
C THR A 101 -3.50 -6.34 12.01
N ASN A 102 -2.59 -7.24 11.59
CA ASN A 102 -2.91 -8.39 10.73
C ASN A 102 -3.59 -8.01 9.40
N ILE A 103 -3.38 -6.78 8.94
CA ILE A 103 -3.80 -6.32 7.63
C ILE A 103 -2.91 -7.03 6.60
N ARG A 104 -3.47 -7.32 5.43
CA ARG A 104 -2.74 -7.87 4.29
C ARG A 104 -2.94 -6.98 3.09
N LEU A 105 -1.88 -6.82 2.30
CA LEU A 105 -1.93 -6.10 1.04
C LEU A 105 -1.52 -7.06 -0.07
N THR A 106 -2.46 -7.40 -0.95
CA THR A 106 -2.21 -8.23 -2.12
C THR A 106 -1.98 -7.33 -3.33
N THR A 107 -0.84 -7.50 -3.97
CA THR A 107 -0.44 -6.85 -5.23
C THR A 107 -0.36 -7.90 -6.35
N ARG A 108 0.01 -7.49 -7.56
CA ARG A 108 0.30 -8.44 -8.66
C ARG A 108 1.49 -9.35 -8.36
N THR A 109 2.45 -8.90 -7.55
CA THR A 109 3.72 -9.60 -7.29
C THR A 109 3.68 -10.47 -6.04
N GLY A 110 2.70 -10.30 -5.16
CA GLY A 110 2.61 -11.09 -3.94
C GLY A 110 1.61 -10.55 -2.93
N THR A 111 1.62 -11.14 -1.73
CA THR A 111 0.82 -10.66 -0.59
C THR A 111 1.72 -10.37 0.58
N ILE A 112 1.70 -9.12 1.04
CA ILE A 112 2.42 -8.66 2.23
C ILE A 112 1.49 -8.87 3.42
N GLN A 113 1.97 -9.58 4.45
CA GLN A 113 1.18 -9.91 5.63
C GLN A 113 1.71 -9.23 6.89
N GLY A 114 0.92 -9.33 7.96
CA GLY A 114 1.29 -8.78 9.28
C GLY A 114 1.38 -7.26 9.29
N LEU A 115 0.66 -6.59 8.38
CA LEU A 115 0.66 -5.13 8.33
C LEU A 115 -0.10 -4.56 9.52
N CYS A 116 0.46 -3.50 10.07
CA CYS A 116 -0.06 -2.72 11.17
C CYS A 116 -0.29 -1.27 10.71
N CYS A 117 -1.27 -0.63 11.32
CA CYS A 117 -1.56 0.80 11.16
C CYS A 117 -1.33 1.45 12.53
N GLU A 118 -0.16 2.05 12.72
CA GLU A 118 0.11 2.89 13.89
C GLU A 118 -0.15 4.35 13.52
N GLU A 119 -1.14 4.95 14.18
CA GLU A 119 -1.58 6.35 14.07
C GLU A 119 -1.60 6.97 12.66
N HIS A 120 -2.76 6.80 12.00
CA HIS A 120 -3.21 7.43 10.75
C HIS A 120 -2.40 8.65 10.26
N ALA A 121 -1.42 8.42 9.39
CA ALA A 121 -1.01 9.43 8.42
C ALA A 121 -1.89 9.31 7.16
N VAL A 122 -3.22 9.41 7.32
CA VAL A 122 -4.09 9.61 6.15
C VAL A 122 -4.01 11.07 5.76
N ILE A 123 -3.13 11.40 4.82
CA ILE A 123 -3.14 12.73 4.22
C ILE A 123 -4.35 12.80 3.28
N HIS A 124 -5.45 13.36 3.80
CA HIS A 124 -6.65 13.64 3.02
C HIS A 124 -6.42 14.86 2.15
N THR A 125 -6.29 14.66 0.83
CA THR A 125 -6.47 15.76 -0.13
C THR A 125 -7.85 15.62 -0.76
N ILE A 126 -8.75 16.54 -0.42
CA ILE A 126 -10.12 16.57 -0.92
C ILE A 126 -10.19 17.50 -2.14
N TYR A 127 -10.58 16.94 -3.28
CA TYR A 127 -11.01 17.71 -4.45
C TYR A 127 -12.54 17.62 -4.57
N GLN A 128 -13.17 18.55 -5.30
CA GLN A 128 -14.64 18.65 -5.42
C GLN A 128 -15.34 17.35 -5.89
N GLN A 129 -14.64 16.43 -6.56
CA GLN A 129 -15.21 15.21 -7.16
C GLN A 129 -14.38 13.94 -6.87
N ALA A 130 -13.29 14.06 -6.11
CA ALA A 130 -12.40 12.94 -5.82
C ALA A 130 -11.60 13.21 -4.54
N GLU A 131 -11.27 12.14 -3.82
CA GLU A 131 -10.38 12.16 -2.66
C GLU A 131 -9.12 11.36 -2.96
N LYS A 132 -7.98 11.85 -2.49
CA LYS A 132 -6.74 11.09 -2.43
C LYS A 132 -6.40 10.85 -0.97
N LEU A 133 -6.24 9.59 -0.61
CA LEU A 133 -5.86 9.19 0.74
C LEU A 133 -4.52 8.48 0.67
N GLU A 134 -3.48 9.06 1.26
CA GLU A 134 -2.23 8.34 1.49
C GLU A 134 -2.39 7.37 2.65
N ILE A 135 -2.06 6.10 2.44
CA ILE A 135 -2.11 5.05 3.45
C ILE A 135 -0.70 4.68 3.82
N HIS A 136 -0.40 4.70 5.12
CA HIS A 136 0.85 4.24 5.70
C HIS A 136 0.59 2.99 6.55
N LEU A 137 1.32 1.91 6.27
CA LEU A 137 1.28 0.66 7.03
C LEU A 137 2.70 0.22 7.38
N THR A 138 2.87 -0.53 8.47
CA THR A 138 4.16 -1.07 8.87
C THR A 138 4.10 -2.58 9.07
N THR A 139 5.21 -3.29 8.89
CA THR A 139 5.29 -4.72 9.23
C THR A 139 6.69 -5.08 9.73
N ARG A 140 6.74 -6.05 10.64
CA ARG A 140 7.99 -6.69 11.08
C ARG A 140 8.21 -8.05 10.39
N VAL A 141 7.28 -8.47 9.53
CA VAL A 141 7.39 -9.73 8.79
C VAL A 141 8.31 -9.54 7.59
N MET A 142 9.42 -10.28 7.57
CA MET A 142 10.48 -10.11 6.57
C MET A 142 10.39 -11.07 5.38
N VAL A 143 9.58 -12.13 5.47
CA VAL A 143 9.59 -13.30 4.56
C VAL A 143 8.75 -13.16 3.29
N ASP A 144 7.84 -12.18 3.21
CA ASP A 144 6.76 -12.16 2.20
C ASP A 144 7.06 -11.29 0.95
N ILE A 145 8.27 -10.71 0.84
CA ILE A 145 8.68 -9.86 -0.30
C ILE A 145 10.06 -10.35 -0.76
N PRO A 146 10.33 -10.46 -2.08
CA PRO A 146 11.65 -10.89 -2.57
C PRO A 146 12.78 -10.10 -1.90
N LEU A 147 13.76 -10.81 -1.35
CA LEU A 147 14.90 -10.28 -0.57
C LEU A 147 15.89 -9.44 -1.39
N GLU A 148 15.69 -9.32 -2.70
CA GLU A 148 16.50 -8.40 -3.50
C GLU A 148 16.10 -6.98 -3.12
N SER A 149 17.10 -6.17 -2.77
CA SER A 149 16.99 -4.76 -2.43
C SER A 149 16.49 -3.96 -3.63
N THR A 150 15.22 -4.11 -3.99
CA THR A 150 14.57 -3.24 -4.94
C THR A 150 13.86 -2.19 -4.11
N GLU A 151 14.52 -1.05 -3.96
CA GLU A 151 13.98 0.19 -3.39
C GLU A 151 12.75 0.73 -4.15
N SER A 152 12.17 -0.08 -5.03
CA SER A 152 10.93 0.08 -5.77
C SER A 152 10.60 -1.34 -6.25
N LEU A 153 9.52 -1.98 -5.78
CA LEU A 153 9.07 -3.24 -6.39
C LEU A 153 8.60 -2.90 -7.82
N TRP A 154 9.51 -3.02 -8.78
CA TRP A 154 9.24 -2.78 -10.18
C TRP A 154 8.45 -3.95 -10.77
N LEU A 155 7.43 -3.57 -11.52
CA LEU A 155 6.99 -4.32 -12.69
C LEU A 155 8.16 -4.30 -13.67
N GLU A 156 8.61 -5.48 -14.10
CA GLU A 156 9.72 -5.62 -15.04
C GLU A 156 9.52 -4.78 -16.30
N THR A 157 10.30 -3.70 -16.43
CA THR A 157 10.75 -3.16 -17.72
C THR A 157 12.24 -2.80 -17.57
N GLU A 158 13.08 -3.34 -18.45
CA GLU A 158 14.54 -3.43 -18.35
C GLU A 158 15.32 -2.08 -18.39
N GLU A 159 14.69 -0.91 -18.39
CA GLU A 159 15.38 0.32 -18.84
C GLU A 159 15.44 1.52 -17.89
N LEU A 160 14.93 1.47 -16.65
CA LEU A 160 14.99 2.63 -15.75
C LEU A 160 15.93 2.43 -14.56
N ARG A 161 17.21 2.74 -14.80
CA ARG A 161 18.19 3.03 -13.73
C ARG A 161 17.78 4.34 -13.05
N SER A 162 17.10 4.27 -11.91
CA SER A 162 16.78 5.44 -11.09
C SER A 162 17.98 5.93 -10.27
N THR A 163 18.28 7.22 -10.41
CA THR A 163 19.26 7.98 -9.63
C THR A 163 18.69 8.36 -8.26
N TRP A 164 19.42 7.99 -7.20
CA TRP A 164 19.09 8.30 -5.81
C TRP A 164 19.54 9.69 -5.37
N GLY A 165 18.67 10.41 -4.66
CA GLY A 165 19.06 11.45 -3.71
C GLY A 165 19.00 10.86 -2.30
N ALA A 166 20.16 10.68 -1.66
CA ALA A 166 20.24 10.30 -0.26
C ALA A 166 20.03 11.54 0.62
N ALA A 167 19.10 11.47 1.58
CA ALA A 167 19.06 12.40 2.70
C ALA A 167 19.65 11.67 3.93
N ILE A 168 20.88 12.03 4.28
CA ILE A 168 21.52 11.61 5.53
C ILE A 168 21.18 12.69 6.56
N TRP A 169 20.42 12.34 7.60
CA TRP A 169 20.29 13.19 8.77
C TRP A 169 21.42 12.82 9.74
N GLY A 170 22.34 13.76 9.95
CA GLY A 170 23.35 13.75 11.00
C GLY A 170 23.09 14.84 12.02
#